data_AF-A0A8T4FHX1-F1
#
_entry.id   AF-A0A8T4FHX1-F1
#
_cell.length_a   1.000
_cell.length_b   1.000
_cell.length_c   1.000
_cell.angle_alpha   90.00
_cell.angle_beta   90.00
_cell.angle_gamma   90.00
#
_symmetry.space_group_name_H-M   'P 1'
#
loop_
_entity.id
_entity.type
_entity.pdbx_description
1 polymer ?
#
loop_
_entity_poly.entity_id
_entity_poly.type
_entity_poly.pdbx_seq_one_letter_code
_entity_poly.pdbx_strand_id
1 'polypeptide(L)'
;HGDLDVDRMDYLLRDAHYTGAPYGTVDAHRLIRNTTLGDGGLVLRENDISAAESLLIARTLMRPSVYFHHVSRIAETMVTYAALEHLEATKGKDIGELMRMNDAEFSIALSNSPSEEARRLIDLIYRRKLYKRAVYIGMDQVKYSTVQKFVELKDKKSIAEKVCKEAGLDRTDVLVDIPPFPSPMKIDVLVKNHNELVSLDELSPLIGTLNLTRKSEWRMGIYTSGENRKVVEQCAYDILNIERPTKQDKLFF
;
A
#
# COMPACT_ATOMS: atom_id res chain seq x y z
N HIS A 1 -9.38 -16.35 5.17
CA HIS A 1 -8.09 -16.34 4.46
C HIS A 1 -6.98 -16.58 5.46
N GLY A 2 -6.16 -17.61 5.24
CA GLY A 2 -5.11 -18.04 6.17
C GLY A 2 -3.77 -17.41 5.81
N ASP A 3 -2.80 -17.45 6.73
CA ASP A 3 -1.52 -16.77 6.48
C ASP A 3 -0.61 -17.49 5.47
N LEU A 4 -0.82 -18.79 5.30
CA LEU A 4 -0.16 -19.68 4.32
C LEU A 4 -1.18 -20.22 3.30
N ASP A 5 -2.00 -19.35 2.70
CA ASP A 5 -2.98 -19.78 1.69
C ASP A 5 -2.39 -19.85 0.27
N VAL A 6 -3.10 -20.60 -0.60
CA VAL A 6 -2.70 -20.81 -2.00
C VAL A 6 -2.78 -19.54 -2.85
N ASP A 7 -3.65 -18.60 -2.46
CA ASP A 7 -3.80 -17.30 -3.12
C ASP A 7 -2.49 -16.51 -3.04
N ARG A 8 -1.89 -16.44 -1.84
CA ARG A 8 -0.59 -15.79 -1.62
C ARG A 8 0.55 -16.48 -2.33
N MET A 9 0.55 -17.81 -2.33
CA MET A 9 1.58 -18.57 -3.05
C MET A 9 1.53 -18.25 -4.55
N ASP A 10 0.33 -18.20 -5.14
CA ASP A 10 0.16 -17.87 -6.56
C ASP A 10 0.56 -16.43 -6.86
N TYR A 11 -0.03 -15.44 -6.18
CA TYR A 11 0.22 -14.05 -6.56
C TYR A 11 1.67 -13.63 -6.31
N LEU A 12 2.34 -14.11 -5.26
CA LEU A 12 3.74 -13.75 -5.00
C LEU A 12 4.66 -14.27 -6.12
N LEU A 13 4.45 -15.51 -6.56
CA LEU A 13 5.20 -16.10 -7.66
C LEU A 13 4.87 -15.42 -9.00
N ARG A 14 3.58 -15.24 -9.28
CA ARG A 14 3.07 -14.59 -10.48
C ARG A 14 3.62 -13.17 -10.59
N ASP A 15 3.45 -12.36 -9.56
CA ASP A 15 3.86 -10.96 -9.57
C ASP A 15 5.37 -10.82 -9.68
N ALA A 16 6.15 -11.63 -8.97
CA ALA A 16 7.61 -11.62 -9.12
C ALA A 16 8.05 -11.99 -10.53
N HIS A 17 7.41 -12.99 -11.15
CA HIS A 17 7.67 -13.36 -12.53
C HIS A 17 7.33 -12.23 -13.51
N TYR A 18 6.13 -11.64 -13.43
CA TYR A 18 5.69 -10.60 -14.38
C TYR A 18 6.34 -9.23 -14.16
N THR A 19 6.76 -8.92 -12.93
CA THR A 19 7.47 -7.67 -12.61
C THR A 19 8.98 -7.79 -12.77
N GLY A 20 9.53 -9.01 -12.77
CA GLY A 20 10.97 -9.26 -12.74
C GLY A 20 11.61 -8.99 -11.37
N ALA A 21 10.82 -8.74 -10.32
CA ALA A 21 11.34 -8.55 -8.97
C ALA A 21 11.90 -9.87 -8.42
N PRO A 22 13.16 -9.93 -7.97
CA PRO A 22 13.79 -11.19 -7.54
C PRO A 22 13.31 -11.70 -6.17
N TYR A 23 12.41 -10.97 -5.51
CA TYR A 23 12.05 -11.16 -4.11
C TYR A 23 10.86 -12.11 -3.88
N GLY A 24 10.18 -12.59 -4.92
CA GLY A 24 9.03 -13.50 -4.78
C GLY A 24 9.32 -14.98 -4.99
N THR A 25 10.58 -15.41 -4.88
CA THR A 25 10.91 -16.84 -5.02
C THR A 25 10.43 -17.61 -3.80
N VAL A 26 9.34 -18.36 -3.96
CA VAL A 26 8.69 -19.16 -2.91
C VAL A 26 8.57 -20.61 -3.38
N ASP A 27 8.92 -21.57 -2.52
CA ASP A 27 8.68 -23.00 -2.80
C ASP A 27 7.24 -23.40 -2.41
N ALA A 28 6.28 -22.98 -3.24
CA ALA A 28 4.86 -23.28 -3.04
C ALA A 28 4.59 -24.80 -3.03
N HIS A 29 5.30 -25.58 -3.86
CA HIS A 29 5.13 -27.03 -3.92
C HIS A 29 5.52 -27.71 -2.61
N ARG A 30 6.63 -27.28 -2.00
CA ARG A 30 7.07 -27.79 -0.69
C ARG A 30 6.10 -27.40 0.41
N LEU A 31 5.57 -26.18 0.40
CA LEU A 31 4.54 -25.77 1.36
C LEU A 31 3.28 -26.63 1.26
N ILE A 32 2.75 -26.82 0.04
CA ILE A 32 1.54 -27.62 -0.19
C ILE A 32 1.75 -29.06 0.24
N ARG A 33 2.87 -29.69 -0.15
CA ARG A 33 3.17 -31.09 0.18
C ARG A 33 3.26 -31.35 1.69
N ASN A 34 3.74 -30.36 2.43
CA ASN A 34 4.03 -30.50 3.86
C ASN A 34 2.93 -29.91 4.76
N THR A 35 1.84 -29.44 4.16
CA THR A 35 0.64 -29.03 4.85
C THR A 35 -0.35 -30.20 4.93
N THR A 36 -0.91 -30.44 6.11
CA THR A 36 -1.96 -31.44 6.37
C THR A 36 -3.15 -30.82 7.07
N LEU A 37 -4.28 -31.52 7.08
CA LEU A 37 -5.42 -31.17 7.92
C LEU A 37 -5.30 -31.85 9.28
N GLY A 38 -5.58 -31.10 10.35
CA GLY A 38 -5.77 -31.59 11.71
C GLY A 38 -7.05 -31.02 12.34
N ASP A 39 -7.32 -31.38 13.59
CA ASP A 39 -8.61 -31.09 14.27
C ASP A 39 -8.93 -29.59 14.43
N GLY A 40 -7.95 -28.70 14.26
CA GLY A 40 -8.09 -27.24 14.33
C GLY A 40 -7.80 -26.49 13.02
N GLY A 41 -7.60 -27.19 11.90
CA GLY A 41 -7.29 -26.57 10.60
C GLY A 41 -5.99 -27.07 9.96
N LEU A 42 -5.30 -26.18 9.23
CA LEU A 42 -4.07 -26.52 8.54
C LEU A 42 -2.91 -26.64 9.53
N VAL A 43 -2.19 -27.76 9.43
CA VAL A 43 -1.02 -28.08 10.23
C VAL A 43 0.19 -28.25 9.31
N LEU A 44 1.29 -27.57 9.62
CA LEU A 44 2.57 -27.72 8.93
C LEU A 44 3.42 -28.79 9.62
N ARG A 45 4.11 -29.62 8.84
CA ARG A 45 5.09 -30.58 9.38
C ARG A 45 6.36 -29.85 9.85
N GLU A 46 6.96 -30.32 10.96
CA GLU A 46 8.14 -29.73 11.62
C GLU A 46 9.29 -29.38 10.66
N ASN A 47 9.58 -30.27 9.70
CA ASN A 47 10.74 -30.18 8.81
C ASN A 47 10.66 -29.05 7.76
N ASP A 48 9.57 -28.26 7.74
CA ASP A 48 9.27 -27.32 6.66
C ASP A 48 8.88 -25.91 7.13
N ILE A 49 9.20 -25.57 8.38
CA ILE A 49 9.13 -24.18 8.90
C ILE A 49 9.83 -23.20 7.95
N SER A 50 11.01 -23.58 7.43
CA SER A 50 11.79 -22.76 6.48
C SER A 50 11.02 -22.39 5.20
N ALA A 51 10.12 -23.25 4.71
CA ALA A 51 9.32 -22.95 3.53
C ALA A 51 8.24 -21.89 3.85
N ALA A 52 7.66 -21.96 5.05
CA ALA A 52 6.73 -20.94 5.53
C ALA A 52 7.45 -19.61 5.78
N GLU A 53 8.63 -19.63 6.38
CA GLU A 53 9.48 -18.44 6.57
C GLU A 53 9.86 -17.79 5.23
N SER A 54 10.23 -18.59 4.23
CA SER A 54 10.54 -18.10 2.88
C SER A 54 9.36 -17.36 2.25
N LEU A 55 8.13 -17.86 2.39
CA LEU A 55 6.92 -17.16 1.94
C LEU A 55 6.75 -15.81 2.65
N LEU A 56 6.96 -15.75 3.97
CA LEU A 56 6.81 -14.53 4.76
C LEU A 56 7.87 -13.48 4.43
N ILE A 57 9.11 -13.92 4.19
CA ILE A 57 10.20 -13.08 3.73
C ILE A 57 9.85 -12.52 2.35
N ALA A 58 9.46 -13.38 1.40
CA ALA A 58 9.07 -12.96 0.06
C ALA A 58 7.93 -11.94 0.09
N ARG A 59 6.89 -12.19 0.87
CA ARG A 59 5.77 -11.25 1.09
C ARG A 59 6.25 -9.92 1.67
N THR A 60 7.16 -9.96 2.63
CA THR A 60 7.71 -8.75 3.26
C THR A 60 8.49 -7.92 2.24
N LEU A 61 9.37 -8.54 1.46
CA LEU A 61 10.21 -7.85 0.47
C LEU A 61 9.43 -7.39 -0.77
N MET A 62 8.43 -8.14 -1.23
CA MET A 62 7.54 -7.76 -2.34
C MET A 62 6.71 -6.52 -2.00
N ARG A 63 6.42 -6.29 -0.72
CA ARG A 63 5.59 -5.18 -0.25
C ARG A 63 6.14 -3.81 -0.67
N PRO A 64 7.32 -3.35 -0.26
CA PRO A 64 7.86 -2.06 -0.72
C PRO A 64 8.30 -2.10 -2.20
N SER A 65 8.73 -3.25 -2.69
CA SER A 65 9.31 -3.38 -4.04
C SER A 65 8.28 -3.27 -5.16
N VAL A 66 7.06 -3.79 -4.93
CA VAL A 66 6.00 -3.86 -5.95
C VAL A 66 4.75 -3.16 -5.45
N TYR A 67 4.13 -3.67 -4.38
CA TYR A 67 2.77 -3.27 -3.96
C TYR A 67 2.69 -1.85 -3.40
N PHE A 68 3.71 -1.44 -2.66
CA PHE A 68 3.84 -0.11 -2.05
C PHE A 68 4.95 0.71 -2.71
N HIS A 69 5.36 0.33 -3.91
CA HIS A 69 6.32 1.12 -4.68
C HIS A 69 5.73 2.51 -4.93
N HIS A 70 6.48 3.55 -4.56
CA HIS A 70 5.98 4.91 -4.52
C HIS A 70 5.37 5.40 -5.85
N VAL A 71 5.90 4.99 -7.00
CA VAL A 71 5.33 5.33 -8.32
C VAL A 71 3.95 4.70 -8.52
N SER A 72 3.79 3.43 -8.13
CA SER A 72 2.50 2.71 -8.20
C SER A 72 1.48 3.37 -7.27
N ARG A 73 1.90 3.71 -6.05
CA ARG A 73 1.07 4.43 -5.07
C ARG A 73 0.60 5.78 -5.57
N ILE A 74 1.46 6.54 -6.25
CA ILE A 74 1.09 7.81 -6.87
C ILE A 74 0.00 7.59 -7.93
N ALA A 75 0.19 6.62 -8.83
CA ALA A 75 -0.79 6.33 -9.87
C ALA A 75 -2.14 5.85 -9.28
N GLU A 76 -2.11 4.95 -8.29
CA GLU A 76 -3.28 4.48 -7.53
C GLU A 76 -4.02 5.67 -6.89
N THR A 77 -3.29 6.58 -6.27
CA THR A 77 -3.87 7.78 -5.63
C THR A 77 -4.51 8.71 -6.67
N MET A 78 -3.85 8.93 -7.81
CA MET A 78 -4.39 9.73 -8.90
C MET A 78 -5.69 9.13 -9.47
N VAL A 79 -5.72 7.81 -9.72
CA VAL A 79 -6.93 7.11 -10.19
C VAL A 79 -8.05 7.21 -9.15
N THR A 80 -7.71 7.00 -7.88
CA THR A 80 -8.69 7.07 -6.78
C THR A 80 -9.33 8.45 -6.70
N TYR A 81 -8.54 9.53 -6.75
CA TYR A 81 -9.08 10.89 -6.74
C TYR A 81 -9.89 11.17 -8.01
N ALA A 82 -9.47 10.70 -9.19
CA ALA A 82 -10.25 10.85 -10.41
C ALA A 82 -11.63 10.19 -10.29
N ALA A 83 -11.69 8.99 -9.73
CA ALA A 83 -12.95 8.28 -9.48
C ALA A 83 -13.83 9.00 -8.46
N LEU A 84 -13.25 9.55 -7.39
CA LEU A 84 -13.97 10.32 -6.38
C LEU A 84 -14.57 11.61 -6.97
N GLU A 85 -13.80 12.36 -7.77
CA GLU A 85 -14.30 13.57 -8.43
C GLU A 85 -15.40 13.25 -9.46
N HIS A 86 -15.29 12.11 -10.15
CA HIS A 86 -16.38 11.62 -11.01
C HIS A 86 -17.66 11.34 -10.20
N LEU A 87 -17.55 10.57 -9.12
CA LEU A 87 -18.68 10.25 -8.23
C LEU A 87 -19.31 11.49 -7.61
N GLU A 88 -18.51 12.49 -7.22
CA GLU A 88 -19.03 13.75 -6.69
C GLU A 88 -19.83 14.52 -7.76
N ALA A 89 -19.31 14.59 -8.98
CA ALA A 89 -19.98 15.25 -10.10
C ALA A 89 -21.28 14.56 -10.53
N THR A 90 -21.36 13.23 -10.43
CA THR A 90 -22.58 12.44 -10.73
C THR A 90 -23.50 12.26 -9.52
N LYS A 91 -23.13 12.82 -8.36
CA LYS A 91 -23.84 12.68 -7.08
C LYS A 91 -23.98 11.22 -6.64
N GLY A 92 -23.01 10.38 -7.01
CA GLY A 92 -22.91 8.97 -6.65
C GLY A 92 -23.98 8.06 -7.25
N LYS A 93 -24.74 8.52 -8.24
CA LYS A 93 -25.84 7.76 -8.86
C LYS A 93 -25.36 6.54 -9.66
N ASP A 94 -24.14 6.60 -10.12
CA ASP A 94 -23.44 5.67 -11.00
C ASP A 94 -22.51 4.69 -10.27
N ILE A 95 -22.41 4.75 -8.93
CA ILE A 95 -21.47 3.93 -8.16
C ILE A 95 -21.64 2.43 -8.45
N GLY A 96 -22.89 1.97 -8.56
CA GLY A 96 -23.21 0.58 -8.87
C GLY A 96 -22.83 0.19 -10.30
N GLU A 97 -22.80 1.14 -11.24
CA GLU A 97 -22.33 0.90 -12.61
C GLU A 97 -20.80 0.86 -12.64
N LEU A 98 -20.14 1.83 -12.01
CA LEU A 98 -18.68 1.86 -11.89
C LEU A 98 -18.10 0.58 -11.29
N MET A 99 -18.74 0.02 -10.26
CA MET A 99 -18.31 -1.24 -9.64
C MET A 99 -18.44 -2.48 -10.52
N ARG A 100 -19.18 -2.41 -11.64
CA ARG A 100 -19.34 -3.52 -12.60
C ARG A 100 -18.40 -3.41 -13.79
N MET A 101 -17.72 -2.27 -13.94
CA MET A 101 -16.83 -2.02 -15.07
C MET A 101 -15.54 -2.79 -14.93
N ASN A 102 -15.00 -3.25 -16.06
CA ASN A 102 -13.60 -3.63 -16.16
C ASN A 102 -12.69 -2.38 -16.29
N ASP A 103 -11.38 -2.59 -16.30
CA ASP A 103 -10.38 -1.50 -16.35
C ASP A 103 -10.55 -0.56 -17.55
N ALA A 104 -10.89 -1.11 -18.73
CA ALA A 104 -11.06 -0.31 -19.94
C ALA A 104 -12.33 0.54 -19.88
N GLU A 105 -13.45 -0.07 -19.49
CA GLU A 105 -14.73 0.61 -19.29
C GLU A 105 -14.62 1.70 -18.23
N PHE A 106 -13.99 1.40 -17.10
CA PHE A 106 -13.75 2.33 -16.01
C PHE A 106 -12.94 3.53 -16.48
N SER A 107 -11.87 3.29 -17.21
CA SER A 107 -11.02 4.37 -17.70
C SER A 107 -11.70 5.24 -18.76
N ILE A 108 -12.55 4.64 -19.61
CA ILE A 108 -13.39 5.37 -20.58
C ILE A 108 -14.44 6.21 -19.84
N ALA A 109 -15.08 5.67 -18.81
CA ALA A 109 -16.07 6.38 -18.01
C ALA A 109 -15.45 7.61 -17.32
N LEU A 110 -14.26 7.47 -16.74
CA LEU A 110 -13.57 8.61 -16.14
C LEU A 110 -13.07 9.64 -17.17
N SER A 111 -12.62 9.19 -18.35
CA SER A 111 -12.23 10.07 -19.45
C SER A 111 -13.39 10.91 -19.99
N ASN A 112 -14.61 10.40 -19.89
CA ASN A 112 -15.85 11.08 -20.25
C ASN A 112 -16.60 11.65 -19.01
N SER A 113 -15.93 11.74 -17.86
CA SER A 113 -16.54 12.25 -16.63
C SER A 113 -17.09 13.67 -16.82
N PRO A 114 -18.19 14.05 -16.16
CA PRO A 114 -18.58 15.46 -16.07
C PRO A 114 -17.57 16.33 -15.31
N SER A 115 -16.78 15.78 -14.38
CA SER A 115 -15.70 16.51 -13.68
C SER A 115 -14.49 16.71 -14.59
N GLU A 116 -14.02 17.96 -14.70
CA GLU A 116 -12.81 18.28 -15.45
C GLU A 116 -11.55 17.71 -14.80
N GLU A 117 -11.53 17.70 -13.47
CA GLU A 117 -10.45 17.17 -12.65
C GLU A 117 -10.30 15.66 -12.83
N ALA A 118 -11.41 14.92 -12.86
CA ALA A 118 -11.42 13.50 -13.14
C ALA A 118 -10.82 13.19 -14.52
N ARG A 119 -11.27 13.93 -15.56
CA ARG A 119 -10.74 13.79 -16.93
C ARG A 119 -9.24 14.11 -16.98
N ARG A 120 -8.82 15.20 -16.32
CA ARG A 120 -7.42 15.65 -16.27
C ARG A 120 -6.52 14.60 -15.63
N LEU A 121 -6.89 14.08 -14.46
CA LEU A 121 -6.08 13.08 -13.75
C LEU A 121 -5.89 11.81 -14.57
N ILE A 122 -6.94 11.34 -15.25
CA ILE A 122 -6.88 10.15 -16.10
C ILE A 122 -6.04 10.38 -17.35
N ASP A 123 -6.16 11.53 -18.02
CA ASP A 123 -5.28 11.88 -19.14
C ASP A 123 -3.80 11.89 -18.72
N LEU A 124 -3.48 12.44 -17.53
CA LEU A 124 -2.12 12.41 -16.99
C LEU A 124 -1.61 10.99 -16.77
N ILE A 125 -2.44 10.09 -16.22
CA ILE A 125 -2.08 8.68 -16.00
C ILE A 125 -1.78 7.99 -17.33
N TYR A 126 -2.66 8.15 -18.33
CA TYR A 126 -2.48 7.56 -19.66
C TYR A 126 -1.22 8.06 -20.38
N ARG A 127 -0.89 9.33 -20.21
CA ARG A 127 0.35 9.93 -20.73
C ARG A 127 1.59 9.62 -19.87
N ARG A 128 1.43 8.83 -18.80
CA ARG A 128 2.44 8.55 -17.76
C ARG A 128 3.07 9.82 -17.16
N LYS A 129 2.33 10.93 -17.14
CA LYS A 129 2.70 12.19 -16.49
C LYS A 129 2.23 12.17 -15.03
N LEU A 130 2.77 11.23 -14.26
CA LEU A 130 2.43 11.07 -12.85
C LEU A 130 2.93 12.25 -12.00
N TYR A 131 2.18 12.52 -10.93
CA TYR A 131 2.59 13.45 -9.88
C TYR A 131 3.92 13.04 -9.25
N LYS A 132 4.54 13.98 -8.54
CA LYS A 132 5.83 13.84 -7.86
C LYS A 132 5.62 13.89 -6.35
N ARG A 133 6.53 13.25 -5.63
CA ARG A 133 6.58 13.26 -4.16
C ARG A 133 6.97 14.65 -3.66
N ALA A 134 6.01 15.38 -3.11
CA ALA A 134 6.27 16.58 -2.32
C ALA A 134 6.72 16.20 -0.91
N VAL A 135 5.99 15.29 -0.27
CA VAL A 135 6.34 14.69 1.03
C VAL A 135 6.33 13.18 0.90
N TYR A 136 7.31 12.50 1.48
CA TYR A 136 7.36 11.04 1.54
C TYR A 136 8.15 10.60 2.78
N ILE A 137 7.44 10.25 3.85
CA ILE A 137 8.02 10.14 5.20
C ILE A 137 7.59 8.87 5.92
N GLY A 138 8.46 8.40 6.82
CA GLY A 138 8.25 7.21 7.64
C GLY A 138 7.41 7.48 8.90
N MET A 139 7.09 6.41 9.63
CA MET A 139 6.35 6.48 10.90
C MET A 139 7.11 7.24 11.99
N ASP A 140 8.44 7.17 11.95
CA ASP A 140 9.37 7.82 12.87
C ASP A 140 9.32 9.36 12.77
N GLN A 141 8.96 9.89 11.60
CA GLN A 141 8.92 11.32 11.33
C GLN A 141 7.55 11.96 11.61
N VAL A 142 6.53 11.16 11.94
CA VAL A 142 5.17 11.64 12.20
C VAL A 142 4.75 11.25 13.60
N LYS A 143 4.18 12.20 14.35
CA LYS A 143 3.56 11.90 15.64
C LYS A 143 2.44 10.89 15.44
N TYR A 144 2.56 9.72 16.06
CA TYR A 144 1.63 8.60 15.87
C TYR A 144 0.14 8.99 16.12
N SER A 145 -0.10 9.88 17.09
CA SER A 145 -1.42 10.44 17.40
C SER A 145 -2.00 11.34 16.30
N THR A 146 -1.16 11.88 15.42
CA THR A 146 -1.58 12.66 14.24
C THR A 146 -2.02 11.72 13.12
N VAL A 147 -1.28 10.64 12.84
CA VAL A 147 -1.58 9.74 11.72
C VAL A 147 -2.86 8.92 11.95
N GLN A 148 -3.10 8.44 13.17
CA GLN A 148 -4.33 7.69 13.47
C GLN A 148 -5.61 8.51 13.22
N LYS A 149 -5.53 9.84 13.30
CA LYS A 149 -6.66 10.73 13.03
C LYS A 149 -7.00 10.86 11.55
N PHE A 150 -6.14 10.39 10.65
CA PHE A 150 -6.22 10.72 9.22
C PHE A 150 -6.16 9.50 8.29
N VAL A 151 -6.60 8.34 8.78
CA VAL A 151 -6.59 7.10 7.98
C VAL A 151 -7.77 7.05 7.01
N GLU A 152 -8.88 7.72 7.33
CA GLU A 152 -10.08 7.69 6.50
C GLU A 152 -9.93 8.54 5.23
N LEU A 153 -10.68 8.19 4.18
CA LEU A 153 -10.66 8.91 2.91
C LEU A 153 -11.07 10.38 3.07
N LYS A 154 -12.05 10.66 3.92
CA LYS A 154 -12.52 12.03 4.20
C LYS A 154 -11.41 12.90 4.80
N ASP A 155 -10.59 12.30 5.66
CA ASP A 155 -9.48 13.00 6.29
C ASP A 155 -8.37 13.32 5.30
N LYS A 156 -8.02 12.37 4.43
CA LYS A 156 -7.05 12.57 3.35
C LYS A 156 -7.46 13.74 2.45
N LYS A 157 -8.73 13.79 2.05
CA LYS A 157 -9.27 14.90 1.24
C LYS A 157 -9.21 16.22 2.01
N SER A 158 -9.56 16.23 3.30
CA SER A 158 -9.46 17.45 4.12
C SER A 158 -8.03 17.98 4.25
N ILE A 159 -7.04 17.09 4.38
CA ILE A 159 -5.62 17.50 4.38
C ILE A 159 -5.24 18.09 3.03
N ALA A 160 -5.57 17.40 1.93
CA ALA A 160 -5.29 17.89 0.58
C ALA A 160 -5.87 19.30 0.38
N GLU A 161 -7.13 19.53 0.74
CA GLU A 161 -7.80 20.83 0.63
C GLU A 161 -7.12 21.92 1.45
N LYS A 162 -6.67 21.63 2.68
CA LYS A 162 -5.93 22.58 3.51
C LYS A 162 -4.60 22.95 2.86
N VAL A 163 -3.87 21.97 2.34
CA VAL A 163 -2.58 22.20 1.66
C VAL A 163 -2.79 22.99 0.38
N CYS A 164 -3.80 22.65 -0.44
CA CYS A 164 -4.16 23.41 -1.64
C CYS A 164 -4.49 24.87 -1.30
N LYS A 165 -5.32 25.11 -0.28
CA LYS A 165 -5.71 26.46 0.13
C LYS A 165 -4.51 27.30 0.56
N GLU A 166 -3.60 26.73 1.34
CA GLU A 166 -2.38 27.42 1.78
C GLU A 166 -1.41 27.66 0.62
N ALA A 167 -1.31 26.72 -0.31
CA ALA A 167 -0.42 26.80 -1.48
C ALA A 167 -1.00 27.64 -2.64
N GLY A 168 -2.27 28.04 -2.58
CA GLY A 168 -2.96 28.74 -3.68
C GLY A 168 -3.22 27.85 -4.91
N LEU A 169 -3.53 26.57 -4.70
CA LEU A 169 -3.73 25.56 -5.74
C LEU A 169 -5.17 25.01 -5.76
N ASP A 170 -5.53 24.31 -6.84
CA ASP A 170 -6.85 23.69 -6.99
C ASP A 170 -6.95 22.33 -6.27
N ARG A 171 -8.18 21.88 -5.98
CA ARG A 171 -8.48 20.71 -5.12
C ARG A 171 -7.79 19.40 -5.51
N THR A 172 -7.40 19.23 -6.78
CA THR A 172 -6.75 18.01 -7.28
C THR A 172 -5.27 18.18 -7.62
N ASP A 173 -4.69 19.34 -7.33
CA ASP A 173 -3.26 19.56 -7.51
C ASP A 173 -2.42 18.95 -6.39
N VAL A 174 -3.02 18.68 -5.24
CA VAL A 174 -2.39 17.97 -4.13
C VAL A 174 -3.19 16.73 -3.82
N LEU A 175 -2.51 15.59 -3.76
CA LEU A 175 -3.09 14.30 -3.40
C LEU A 175 -2.39 13.78 -2.15
N VAL A 176 -3.19 13.26 -1.22
CA VAL A 176 -2.69 12.74 0.05
C VAL A 176 -2.90 11.23 0.10
N ASP A 177 -1.81 10.51 0.36
CA ASP A 177 -1.78 9.08 0.52
C ASP A 177 -1.27 8.69 1.92
N ILE A 178 -2.19 8.17 2.74
CA ILE A 178 -1.91 7.62 4.07
C ILE A 178 -2.35 6.15 4.05
N PRO A 179 -1.44 5.19 3.81
CA PRO A 179 -1.79 3.80 3.86
C PRO A 179 -2.15 3.38 5.29
N PRO A 180 -3.06 2.41 5.48
CA PRO A 180 -3.32 1.86 6.81
C PRO A 180 -2.03 1.28 7.40
N PHE A 181 -1.90 1.38 8.72
CA PHE A 181 -0.76 0.78 9.39
C PHE A 181 -0.73 -0.72 9.18
N PRO A 182 0.45 -1.32 8.96
CA PRO A 182 0.56 -2.76 8.79
C PRO A 182 0.18 -3.44 10.11
N SER A 183 -0.93 -4.18 10.10
CA SER A 183 -1.25 -5.07 11.22
C SER A 183 -0.13 -6.10 11.39
N PRO A 184 0.23 -6.47 12.64
CA PRO A 184 1.16 -7.56 12.88
C PRO A 184 0.73 -8.83 12.12
N MET A 185 1.66 -9.50 11.46
CA MET A 185 1.43 -10.86 10.98
C MET A 185 1.11 -11.72 12.19
N LYS A 186 -0.02 -12.42 12.15
CA LYS A 186 -0.45 -13.38 13.17
C LYS A 186 -0.68 -14.69 12.45
N ILE A 187 0.31 -15.56 12.53
CA ILE A 187 0.27 -16.82 11.81
C ILE A 187 -0.40 -17.85 12.70
N ASP A 188 -1.70 -18.03 12.50
CA ASP A 188 -2.50 -19.05 13.18
C ASP A 188 -2.28 -20.45 12.59
N VAL A 189 -1.07 -20.75 12.12
CA VAL A 189 -0.69 -22.07 11.59
C VAL A 189 0.01 -22.85 12.69
N LEU A 190 -0.55 -24.02 12.98
CA LEU A 190 0.04 -24.95 13.93
C LEU A 190 1.13 -25.76 13.23
N VAL A 191 2.27 -25.90 13.89
CA VAL A 191 3.35 -26.77 13.49
C VAL A 191 3.29 -28.01 14.38
N LYS A 192 3.29 -29.18 13.76
CA LYS A 192 3.45 -30.44 14.50
C LYS A 192 4.91 -30.58 14.89
N ASN A 193 5.22 -30.32 16.15
CA ASN A 193 6.53 -30.52 16.76
C ASN A 193 6.49 -31.78 17.63
N HIS A 194 7.11 -32.86 17.17
CA HIS A 194 6.97 -34.19 17.78
C HIS A 194 5.49 -34.62 17.98
N ASN A 195 5.00 -34.58 19.22
CA ASN A 195 3.61 -34.92 19.60
C ASN A 195 2.76 -33.71 20.00
N GLU A 196 3.31 -32.50 19.93
CA GLU A 196 2.63 -31.27 20.32
C GLU A 196 2.35 -30.39 19.10
N LEU A 197 1.28 -29.60 19.19
CA LEU A 197 0.95 -28.58 18.20
C LEU A 197 1.34 -27.22 18.78
N VAL A 198 2.28 -26.55 18.13
CA VAL A 198 2.83 -25.26 18.55
C VAL A 198 2.57 -24.23 17.45
N SER A 199 2.32 -22.97 17.81
CA SER A 199 2.14 -21.91 16.81
C SER A 199 3.46 -21.61 16.07
N LEU A 200 3.39 -21.36 14.76
CA LEU A 200 4.58 -20.91 14.00
C LEU A 200 5.17 -19.61 14.57
N ASP A 201 4.34 -18.73 15.14
CA ASP A 201 4.78 -17.46 15.76
C ASP A 201 5.71 -17.69 16.96
N GLU A 202 5.47 -18.76 17.73
CA GLU A 202 6.32 -19.13 18.87
C GLU A 202 7.64 -19.78 18.44
N LEU A 203 7.63 -20.45 17.29
CA LEU A 203 8.78 -21.20 16.78
C LEU A 203 9.73 -20.36 15.92
N SER A 204 9.27 -19.26 15.33
CA SER A 204 10.07 -18.45 14.40
C SER A 204 10.31 -17.03 14.91
N PRO A 205 11.50 -16.74 15.50
CA PRO A 205 11.90 -15.39 15.88
C PRO A 205 11.88 -14.38 14.71
N LEU A 206 11.95 -14.87 13.47
CA LEU A 206 11.92 -14.04 12.26
C LEU A 206 10.62 -13.26 12.13
N ILE A 207 9.48 -13.79 12.58
CA ILE A 207 8.18 -13.12 12.45
C ILE A 207 8.17 -11.77 13.18
N GLY A 208 8.78 -11.73 14.37
CA GLY A 208 9.00 -10.50 15.13
C GLY A 208 9.82 -9.48 14.34
N THR A 209 10.95 -9.91 13.76
CA THR A 209 11.80 -9.05 12.91
C THR A 209 11.06 -8.56 11.67
N LEU A 210 10.34 -9.43 10.97
CA LEU A 210 9.57 -9.05 9.77
C LEU A 210 8.46 -8.04 10.11
N ASN A 211 7.81 -8.18 11.26
CA ASN A 211 6.83 -7.20 11.73
C ASN A 211 7.46 -5.82 12.00
N LEU A 212 8.68 -5.77 12.55
CA LEU A 212 9.42 -4.51 12.71
C LEU A 212 9.82 -3.92 11.35
N THR A 213 10.31 -4.75 10.43
CA THR A 213 10.65 -4.34 9.05
C THR A 213 9.44 -3.70 8.36
N ARG A 214 8.28 -4.37 8.36
CA ARG A 214 7.04 -3.85 7.76
C ARG A 214 6.61 -2.51 8.34
N LYS A 215 6.79 -2.30 9.65
CA LYS A 215 6.54 -1.00 10.29
C LYS A 215 7.52 0.06 9.80
N SER A 216 8.81 -0.28 9.75
CA SER A 216 9.86 0.65 9.29
C SER A 216 9.74 1.03 7.81
N GLU A 217 9.11 0.19 6.98
CA GLU A 217 8.86 0.42 5.55
C GLU A 217 7.60 1.24 5.28
N TRP A 218 6.74 1.45 6.27
CA TRP A 218 5.52 2.25 6.07
C TRP A 218 5.89 3.68 5.70
N ARG A 219 5.21 4.23 4.70
CA ARG A 219 5.42 5.59 4.20
C ARG A 219 4.09 6.28 3.96
N MET A 220 3.98 7.52 4.40
CA MET A 220 2.93 8.46 3.99
C MET A 220 3.46 9.34 2.85
N GLY A 221 2.61 9.65 1.89
CA GLY A 221 2.95 10.48 0.73
C GLY A 221 2.01 11.65 0.52
N ILE A 222 2.57 12.79 0.10
CA ILE A 222 1.83 13.91 -0.48
C ILE A 222 2.39 14.15 -1.88
N TYR A 223 1.51 14.15 -2.87
CA TYR A 223 1.86 14.15 -4.27
C TYR A 223 1.28 15.37 -4.98
N THR A 224 2.04 15.96 -5.90
CA THR A 224 1.61 17.13 -6.68
C THR A 224 2.34 17.20 -8.02
N SER A 225 2.03 18.18 -8.87
CA SER A 225 2.76 18.44 -10.10
C SER A 225 4.24 18.75 -9.83
N GLY A 226 5.12 18.54 -10.81
CA GLY A 226 6.55 18.80 -10.64
C GLY A 226 6.86 20.26 -10.31
N GLU A 227 6.07 21.19 -10.84
CA GLU A 227 6.22 22.64 -10.69
C GLU A 227 5.85 23.10 -9.27
N ASN A 228 4.81 22.50 -8.69
CA ASN A 228 4.27 22.89 -7.37
C ASN A 228 4.98 22.18 -6.20
N ARG A 229 5.89 21.24 -6.48
CA ARG A 229 6.50 20.35 -5.48
C ARG A 229 7.02 21.07 -4.24
N LYS A 230 7.80 22.14 -4.40
CA LYS A 230 8.45 22.85 -3.29
C LYS A 230 7.46 23.63 -2.42
N VAL A 231 6.47 24.26 -3.05
CA VAL A 231 5.44 25.04 -2.34
C VAL A 231 4.57 24.10 -1.50
N VAL A 232 4.11 23.00 -2.12
CA VAL A 232 3.30 21.99 -1.44
C VAL A 232 4.08 21.31 -0.31
N GLU A 233 5.36 21.02 -0.51
CA GLU A 233 6.23 20.48 0.54
C GLU A 233 6.22 21.40 1.78
N GLN A 234 6.49 22.70 1.60
CA GLN A 234 6.52 23.66 2.70
C GLN A 234 5.19 23.75 3.44
N CYS A 235 4.07 23.95 2.72
CA CYS A 235 2.74 24.03 3.31
C CYS A 235 2.37 22.75 4.07
N ALA A 236 2.72 21.58 3.52
CA ALA A 236 2.43 20.29 4.15
C ALA A 236 3.19 20.07 5.46
N TYR A 237 4.47 20.44 5.52
CA TYR A 237 5.25 20.36 6.77
C TYR A 237 4.62 21.19 7.89
N ASP A 238 4.16 22.39 7.56
CA ASP A 238 3.59 23.32 8.53
C ASP A 238 2.18 22.86 8.99
N ILE A 239 1.33 22.39 8.07
CA ILE A 239 -0.04 21.91 8.39
C ILE A 239 -0.02 20.62 9.22
N LEU A 240 0.87 19.69 8.88
CA LEU A 240 0.92 18.37 9.52
C LEU A 240 1.86 18.33 10.73
N ASN A 241 2.53 19.44 11.05
CA ASN A 241 3.52 19.55 12.12
C ASN A 241 4.57 18.42 12.07
N ILE A 242 5.07 18.17 10.86
CA ILE A 242 6.08 17.15 10.58
C ILE A 242 7.46 17.75 10.87
N GLU A 243 8.35 16.97 11.49
CA GLU A 243 9.74 17.41 11.67
C GLU A 243 10.45 17.49 10.32
N ARG A 244 11.08 18.64 10.03
CA ARG A 244 11.78 18.83 8.76
C ARG A 244 13.04 17.96 8.73
N PRO A 245 13.26 17.16 7.67
CA PRO A 245 14.47 16.36 7.56
C PRO A 245 15.69 17.28 7.53
N THR A 246 16.69 16.94 8.34
CA THR A 246 17.97 17.65 8.31
C THR A 246 18.76 17.26 7.06
N LYS A 247 19.74 18.08 6.63
CA LYS A 247 20.55 17.78 5.43
C LYS A 247 21.25 16.41 5.49
N GLN A 248 21.38 15.80 6.67
CA GLN A 248 21.98 14.48 6.90
C GLN A 248 21.01 13.31 6.61
N ASP A 249 19.69 13.55 6.60
CA ASP A 249 18.67 12.49 6.42
C ASP A 249 18.43 12.09 4.95
N LYS A 250 19.15 12.70 4.01
CA LYS A 250 19.03 12.43 2.56
C LYS A 250 19.51 11.03 2.13
N LEU A 251 20.03 10.23 3.05
CA LEU A 251 20.64 8.92 2.75
C LEU A 251 19.64 7.75 2.66
N PHE A 252 18.35 7.98 2.95
CA PHE A 252 17.31 6.95 2.87
C PHE A 252 16.28 7.30 1.79
N PHE A 253 16.64 7.11 0.51
CA PHE A 253 15.69 7.20 -0.61
C PHE A 253 15.73 5.97 -1.50
#